data_AF-T1BRT5-F1
#
_entry.id   AF-T1BRT5-F1
#
_cell.length_a   1.000
_cell.length_b   1.000
_cell.length_c   1.000
_cell.angle_alpha   90.00
_cell.angle_beta   90.00
_cell.angle_gamma   90.00
#
_symmetry.space_group_name_H-M   'P 1'
#
loop_
_entity.id
_entity.type
_entity.pdbx_description
1 polymer ?
#
loop_
_entity_poly.entity_id
_entity_poly.type
_entity_poly.pdbx_seq_one_letter_code
_entity_poly.pdbx_strand_id
1 'polypeptide(L)'
;GWKQMLDLYACTECGRCQAVCPAFAAGQPLSPKLLIMDLRDHLLEQEGIGSHRKGVGGNVLLGGAIHDDTLWACTTCRACMQVCPLHIEHVPKIVDMRRQLVEQGRLEPRLQDTLASLAQYGNS
;
A
#
# COMPACT_ATOMS: atom_id res chain seq x y z
N GLY A 1 3.16 -13.61 1.39
CA GLY A 1 3.57 -14.56 2.45
C GLY A 1 2.45 -14.71 3.48
N TRP A 2 2.45 -15.76 4.31
CA TRP A 2 1.35 -16.08 5.23
C TRP A 2 1.02 -14.94 6.21
N LYS A 3 2.04 -14.30 6.80
CA LYS A 3 1.85 -13.16 7.72
C LYS A 3 1.14 -11.98 7.05
N GLN A 4 1.45 -11.73 5.78
CA GLN A 4 0.83 -10.64 5.02
C GLN A 4 -0.69 -10.81 4.97
N MET A 5 -1.17 -12.03 4.75
CA MET A 5 -2.60 -12.37 4.71
C MET A 5 -3.25 -12.31 6.09
N LEU A 6 -2.59 -12.88 7.11
CA LEU A 6 -3.12 -12.87 8.49
C LEU A 6 -3.32 -11.45 9.01
N ASP A 7 -2.36 -10.56 8.76
CA ASP A 7 -2.46 -9.15 9.11
C ASP A 7 -3.73 -8.49 8.53
N LEU A 8 -4.13 -8.83 7.30
CA LEU A 8 -5.32 -8.27 6.65
C LEU A 8 -6.61 -8.76 7.32
N TYR A 9 -6.68 -10.06 7.64
CA TYR A 9 -7.80 -10.64 8.37
C TYR A 9 -7.91 -10.13 9.80
N ALA A 10 -6.79 -9.83 10.46
CA ALA A 10 -6.76 -9.36 11.84
C ALA A 10 -7.28 -7.92 12.01
N CYS A 11 -7.43 -7.14 10.94
CA CYS A 11 -7.85 -5.75 11.03
C CYS A 11 -9.25 -5.60 11.65
N THR A 12 -9.33 -4.91 12.80
CA THR A 12 -10.58 -4.62 13.51
C THR A 12 -11.27 -3.34 13.05
N GLU A 13 -10.77 -2.71 11.99
CA GLU A 13 -11.30 -1.45 11.43
C GLU A 13 -11.40 -0.27 12.41
N CYS A 14 -10.64 -0.30 13.52
CA CYS A 14 -10.71 0.72 14.57
C CYS A 14 -10.22 2.13 14.18
N GLY A 15 -9.51 2.26 13.05
CA GLY A 15 -9.09 3.55 12.48
C GLY A 15 -7.93 4.27 13.18
N ARG A 16 -7.32 3.69 14.22
CA ARG A 16 -6.16 4.28 14.92
C ARG A 16 -5.00 4.61 13.96
N CYS A 17 -4.72 3.72 13.00
CA CYS A 17 -3.69 3.94 12.00
C CYS A 17 -3.96 5.18 11.14
N GLN A 18 -5.22 5.44 10.78
CA GLN A 18 -5.62 6.62 9.99
C GLN A 18 -5.50 7.89 10.82
N ALA A 19 -5.95 7.87 12.08
CA ALA A 19 -5.96 9.04 12.97
C ALA A 19 -4.56 9.64 13.20
N VAL A 20 -3.50 8.83 13.10
CA VAL A 20 -2.10 9.28 13.30
C VAL A 20 -1.31 9.40 12.00
N CYS A 21 -1.94 9.18 10.84
CA CYS A 21 -1.23 9.23 9.57
C CYS A 21 -1.02 10.69 9.11
N PRO A 22 0.23 11.16 8.94
CA PRO A 22 0.47 12.54 8.52
C PRO A 22 0.01 12.80 7.09
N ALA A 23 0.11 11.81 6.19
CA ALA A 23 -0.37 11.94 4.81
C ALA A 23 -1.90 12.15 4.79
N PHE A 24 -2.64 11.33 5.52
CA PHE A 24 -4.09 11.48 5.66
C PHE A 24 -4.47 12.85 6.24
N ALA A 25 -3.79 13.27 7.32
CA ALA A 25 -4.03 14.57 7.95
C ALA A 25 -3.76 15.76 7.01
N ALA A 26 -2.83 15.61 6.07
CA ALA A 26 -2.51 16.59 5.04
C ALA A 26 -3.45 16.55 3.82
N GLY A 27 -4.51 15.73 3.84
CA GLY A 27 -5.45 15.59 2.72
C GLY A 27 -4.88 14.84 1.51
N GLN A 28 -3.77 14.11 1.68
CA GLN A 28 -3.22 13.24 0.64
C GLN A 28 -4.08 11.97 0.49
N PRO A 29 -4.01 11.25 -0.64
CA PRO A 29 -4.91 10.11 -0.92
C PRO A 29 -4.71 8.89 -0.01
N LEU A 30 -3.66 8.86 0.83
CA LEU A 30 -3.41 7.74 1.72
C LEU A 30 -4.27 7.79 2.99
N SER A 31 -5.24 6.88 3.09
CA SER A 31 -5.69 6.34 4.37
C SER A 31 -5.05 4.97 4.62
N PRO A 32 -4.21 4.79 5.66
CA PRO A 32 -3.68 3.47 5.98
C PRO A 32 -4.75 2.49 6.46
N LYS A 33 -5.90 2.98 6.96
CA LYS A 33 -7.04 2.12 7.32
C LYS A 33 -7.67 1.54 6.06
N LEU A 34 -8.06 2.41 5.13
CA LEU A 34 -8.72 1.99 3.89
C LEU A 34 -7.79 1.11 3.07
N LEU A 35 -6.49 1.44 2.96
CA LEU A 35 -5.52 0.59 2.28
C LEU A 35 -5.50 -0.86 2.80
N ILE A 36 -5.55 -1.09 4.12
CA ILE A 36 -5.61 -2.45 4.67
C ILE A 36 -6.95 -3.13 4.38
N MET A 37 -8.05 -2.38 4.43
CA MET A 37 -9.38 -2.91 4.10
C MET A 37 -9.47 -3.27 2.62
N ASP A 38 -9.00 -2.41 1.72
CA ASP A 38 -9.00 -2.64 0.28
C ASP A 38 -8.12 -3.83 -0.10
N LEU A 39 -6.96 -3.99 0.56
CA LEU A 39 -6.12 -5.18 0.42
C LEU A 39 -6.81 -6.46 0.90
N ARG A 40 -7.53 -6.41 2.03
CA ARG A 40 -8.31 -7.55 2.55
C ARG A 40 -9.45 -7.91 1.60
N ASP A 41 -10.21 -6.90 1.17
CA ASP A 41 -11.37 -7.09 0.30
C ASP A 41 -10.91 -7.67 -1.05
N HIS A 42 -9.80 -7.18 -1.61
CA HIS A 42 -9.18 -7.75 -2.81
C HIS A 42 -8.73 -9.22 -2.61
N LEU A 43 -8.12 -9.55 -1.47
CA LEU A 43 -7.75 -10.94 -1.14
C LEU A 43 -8.98 -11.84 -1.06
N LEU A 44 -10.05 -11.39 -0.42
CA LEU A 44 -11.31 -12.14 -0.29
C LEU A 44 -12.00 -12.35 -1.65
N GLU A 45 -11.95 -11.35 -2.54
CA GLU A 45 -12.44 -11.48 -3.91
C GLU A 45 -11.62 -12.50 -4.71
N GLN A 46 -10.29 -12.52 -4.55
CA GLN A 46 -9.41 -13.52 -5.17
C GLN A 46 -9.71 -14.95 -4.68
N GLU A 47 -10.11 -15.11 -3.41
CA GLU A 47 -10.51 -16.41 -2.83
C GLU A 47 -11.96 -16.81 -3.16
N GLY A 48 -12.76 -15.91 -3.78
CA GLY A 48 -14.17 -16.17 -4.07
C GLY A 48 -15.09 -16.11 -2.85
N ILE A 49 -14.63 -15.51 -1.75
CA ILE A 49 -15.32 -15.45 -0.44
C ILE A 49 -15.85 -14.02 -0.15
N GLY A 50 -15.50 -13.03 -0.98
CA GLY A 50 -15.93 -11.62 -0.85
C GLY A 50 -17.12 -11.22 -1.74
N SER A 51 -17.90 -10.23 -1.27
CA SER A 51 -18.88 -9.54 -2.12
C SER A 51 -18.14 -8.56 -3.04
N HIS A 52 -18.40 -8.60 -4.35
CA HIS A 52 -17.86 -7.64 -5.32
C HIS A 52 -18.13 -6.20 -4.87
N ARG A 53 -17.16 -5.55 -4.22
CA ARG A 53 -17.18 -4.10 -4.15
C ARG A 53 -16.75 -3.64 -5.51
N LYS A 54 -17.66 -3.07 -6.30
CA LYS A 54 -17.37 -2.49 -7.61
C LYS A 54 -16.43 -1.28 -7.44
N GLY A 55 -15.17 -1.53 -7.16
CA GLY A 55 -14.09 -0.59 -7.36
C GLY A 55 -13.85 -0.41 -8.85
N VAL A 56 -13.53 0.81 -9.26
CA VAL A 56 -13.16 1.15 -10.64
C VAL A 56 -11.79 0.51 -10.90
N GLY A 57 -11.75 -0.72 -11.41
CA GLY A 57 -10.49 -1.45 -11.65
C GLY A 57 -10.59 -2.97 -11.82
N GLY A 58 -11.74 -3.59 -11.52
CA GLY A 58 -11.88 -5.04 -11.60
C GLY A 58 -10.93 -5.77 -10.66
N ASN A 59 -10.44 -6.96 -11.05
CA ASN A 59 -9.59 -7.82 -10.23
C ASN A 59 -8.09 -7.38 -10.21
N VAL A 60 -7.80 -6.11 -10.51
CA VAL A 60 -6.44 -5.56 -10.56
C VAL A 60 -6.13 -4.85 -9.25
N LEU A 61 -5.05 -5.28 -8.56
CA LEU A 61 -4.62 -4.66 -7.32
C LEU A 61 -3.98 -3.28 -7.55
N LEU A 62 -2.84 -3.23 -8.23
CA LEU A 62 -2.05 -2.00 -8.43
C LEU A 62 -2.56 -1.18 -9.61
N GLY A 63 -2.96 0.06 -9.35
CA GLY A 63 -3.64 0.93 -10.32
C GLY A 63 -5.15 0.65 -10.44
N GLY A 64 -5.67 -0.33 -9.69
CA GLY A 64 -7.10 -0.62 -9.57
C GLY A 64 -7.56 -0.39 -8.14
N ALA A 65 -7.64 -1.47 -7.34
CA ALA A 65 -8.05 -1.41 -5.94
C ALA A 65 -7.17 -0.47 -5.08
N ILE A 66 -5.87 -0.40 -5.39
CA ILE A 66 -4.92 0.53 -4.77
C ILE A 66 -4.30 1.39 -5.86
N HIS A 67 -4.59 2.70 -5.85
CA HIS A 67 -4.03 3.64 -6.81
C HIS A 67 -2.56 3.98 -6.48
N ASP A 68 -1.75 4.28 -7.50
CA ASP A 68 -0.30 4.43 -7.34
C ASP A 68 0.06 5.63 -6.44
N ASP A 69 -0.67 6.75 -6.55
CA ASP A 69 -0.44 7.93 -5.72
C ASP A 69 -0.68 7.68 -4.22
N THR A 70 -1.59 6.76 -3.88
CA THR A 70 -1.92 6.34 -2.53
C THR A 70 -0.70 5.66 -1.91
N LEU A 71 -0.01 4.83 -2.71
CA LEU A 71 1.24 4.22 -2.29
C LEU A 71 2.33 5.27 -2.11
N TRP A 72 2.51 6.20 -3.05
CA TRP A 72 3.57 7.22 -3.00
C TRP A 72 3.34 8.32 -1.94
N ALA A 73 2.10 8.53 -1.48
CA ALA A 73 1.79 9.45 -0.38
C ALA A 73 2.34 9.00 0.99
N CYS A 74 2.69 7.72 1.18
CA CYS A 74 3.25 7.23 2.43
C CYS A 74 4.64 7.83 2.73
N THR A 75 4.79 8.50 3.88
CA THR A 75 6.07 9.08 4.31
C THR A 75 7.00 8.11 5.04
N THR A 76 6.62 6.82 5.10
CA THR A 76 7.35 5.74 5.82
C THR A 76 7.66 6.03 7.30
N CYS A 77 6.94 6.97 7.93
CA CYS A 77 7.13 7.37 9.34
C CYS A 77 6.75 6.30 10.38
N ARG A 78 5.99 5.27 9.99
CA ARG A 78 5.53 4.14 10.83
C ARG A 78 4.56 4.47 11.97
N ALA A 79 4.03 5.70 12.06
CA ALA A 79 3.05 6.07 13.10
C ALA A 79 1.85 5.10 13.16
N CYS A 80 1.33 4.67 12.00
CA CYS A 80 0.23 3.71 11.91
C CYS A 80 0.52 2.35 12.57
N MET A 81 1.77 1.88 12.51
CA MET A 81 2.20 0.61 13.10
C MET A 81 2.41 0.73 14.61
N GLN A 82 2.85 1.90 15.09
CA GLN A 82 3.06 2.14 16.52
C GLN A 82 1.75 2.13 17.32
N VAL A 83 0.64 2.55 16.69
CA VAL A 83 -0.67 2.64 17.37
C VAL A 83 -1.60 1.48 17.04
N CYS A 84 -1.19 0.54 16.17
CA CYS A 84 -2.02 -0.58 15.77
C CYS A 84 -2.10 -1.61 16.91
N PRO A 85 -3.28 -1.89 17.48
CA PRO A 85 -3.40 -2.85 18.58
C PRO A 85 -3.20 -4.31 18.15
N LEU A 86 -3.16 -4.56 16.85
CA LEU A 86 -3.00 -5.89 16.23
C LEU A 86 -1.63 -6.05 15.56
N HIS A 87 -0.75 -5.05 15.69
CA HIS A 87 0.60 -5.06 15.11
C HIS A 87 0.64 -5.34 13.59
N ILE A 88 -0.35 -4.81 12.85
CA ILE A 88 -0.42 -4.92 11.39
C ILE A 88 0.72 -4.13 10.75
N GLU A 89 1.45 -4.78 9.84
CA GLU A 89 2.59 -4.20 9.13
C GLU A 89 2.15 -3.40 7.90
N HIS A 90 1.61 -2.20 8.11
CA HIS A 90 1.13 -1.32 7.03
C HIS A 90 2.27 -0.85 6.11
N VAL A 91 3.38 -0.38 6.68
CA VAL A 91 4.47 0.24 5.91
C VAL A 91 5.21 -0.78 5.04
N PRO A 92 5.60 -1.98 5.54
CA PRO A 92 6.20 -3.00 4.69
C PRO A 92 5.35 -3.37 3.46
N LYS A 93 4.03 -3.53 3.64
CA LYS A 93 3.08 -3.77 2.53
C LYS A 93 3.16 -2.68 1.45
N ILE A 94 3.17 -1.42 1.88
CA ILE A 94 3.27 -0.27 0.97
C ILE A 94 4.62 -0.26 0.25
N VAL A 95 5.72 -0.51 0.94
CA VAL A 95 7.06 -0.53 0.33
C VAL A 95 7.19 -1.68 -0.67
N ASP A 96 6.64 -2.86 -0.36
CA ASP A 96 6.63 -3.99 -1.29
C ASP A 96 5.83 -3.67 -2.56
N MET A 97 4.68 -3.02 -2.44
CA MET A 97 3.89 -2.59 -3.60
C MET A 97 4.61 -1.49 -4.41
N ARG A 98 5.27 -0.53 -3.75
CA ARG A 98 6.12 0.47 -4.43
C ARG A 98 7.25 -0.20 -5.22
N ARG A 99 7.88 -1.23 -4.65
CA ARG A 99 8.90 -2.01 -5.34
C ARG A 99 8.36 -2.66 -6.61
N GLN A 100 7.15 -3.24 -6.56
CA GLN A 100 6.49 -3.77 -7.77
C GLN A 100 6.22 -2.68 -8.81
N LEU A 101 5.82 -1.47 -8.41
CA LEU A 101 5.65 -0.35 -9.34
C LEU A 101 6.99 0.04 -10.01
N VAL A 102 8.08 0.09 -9.24
CA VAL A 102 9.42 0.38 -9.76
C VAL A 102 9.87 -0.70 -10.74
N GLU A 103 9.68 -1.98 -10.39
CA GLU A 103 9.99 -3.12 -11.27
C GLU A 103 9.18 -3.08 -12.59
N GLN A 104 7.96 -2.52 -12.56
CA GLN A 104 7.10 -2.32 -13.74
C GLN A 104 7.38 -1.03 -14.53
N GLY A 105 8.33 -0.19 -14.11
CA GLY A 105 8.59 1.11 -14.74
C GLY A 105 7.49 2.15 -14.49
N ARG A 106 6.61 1.94 -13.50
CA ARG A 106 5.52 2.85 -13.12
C ARG A 106 5.99 3.86 -12.07
N LEU A 107 6.92 4.72 -12.48
CA LEU A 107 7.48 5.80 -11.67
C LEU A 107 7.67 7.06 -12.51
N GLU A 108 8.05 8.16 -11.89
CA GLU A 108 8.35 9.39 -12.62
C GLU A 108 9.55 9.18 -13.57
N PRO A 109 9.49 9.66 -14.83
CA PRO A 109 10.51 9.34 -15.84
C PRO A 109 11.95 9.71 -15.45
N ARG A 110 12.17 10.88 -14.85
CA ARG A 110 13.54 11.29 -14.45
C ARG A 110 14.09 10.40 -13.34
N LEU A 111 13.23 9.98 -12.42
CA LEU A 111 13.61 9.01 -11.40
C LEU A 111 13.96 7.65 -12.03
N GLN A 112 13.25 7.23 -13.08
CA GLN A 112 13.58 6.01 -13.81
C GLN A 112 14.96 6.08 -14.46
N ASP A 113 15.28 7.19 -15.13
CA ASP A 113 16.59 7.42 -15.73
C ASP A 113 17.70 7.42 -14.66
N THR A 114 17.41 8.03 -13.51
CA THR A 114 18.35 8.08 -12.38
C THR A 114 18.59 6.68 -11.82
N LEU A 115 17.54 5.88 -11.59
CA LEU A 115 17.68 4.51 -11.09
C LEU A 115 18.39 3.60 -12.09
N ALA A 116 18.14 3.75 -13.39
CA ALA A 116 18.87 3.02 -14.43
C ALA A 116 20.36 3.38 -14.44
N SER A 117 20.68 4.67 -14.31
CA SER A 117 22.05 5.16 -14.20
C SER A 117 22.76 4.59 -12.96
N LEU A 118 22.10 4.61 -11.80
CA LEU A 118 22.63 4.05 -10.56
C LEU A 118 22.84 2.53 -10.65
N ALA A 119 21.95 1.80 -11.34
CA ALA A 119 22.10 0.36 -11.56
C ALA A 119 23.28 0.03 -12.49
N GLN A 120 23.52 0.88 -13.49
CA GLN A 120 24.59 0.69 -14.47
C GLN A 120 25.96 1.14 -13.96
N TYR A 121 26.01 2.26 -13.25
CA TYR A 121 27.27 2.94 -12.89
C TYR A 121 27.56 2.94 -11.39
N GLY A 122 26.61 2.53 -10.54
CA GLY A 122 26.73 2.60 -9.08
C GLY A 122 26.55 4.03 -8.55
N ASN A 123 26.81 4.21 -7.26
CA ASN A 123 26.72 5.51 -6.57
C ASN A 123 27.97 5.75 -5.71
N SER A 124 29.14 5.77 -6.37
CA SER A 124 30.46 5.93 -5.71
C SER A 124 30.81 7.40 -5.52
#